data_AF-A0A6L8EXH1-F1
#
_entry.id   AF-A0A6L8EXH1-F1
#
_cell.length_a   1.000
_cell.length_b   1.000
_cell.length_c   1.000
_cell.angle_alpha   90.00
_cell.angle_beta   90.00
_cell.angle_gamma   90.00
#
_symmetry.space_group_name_H-M   'P 1'
#
loop_
_entity.id
_entity.type
_entity.pdbx_description
1 polymer ?
#
loop_
_entity_poly.entity_id
_entity_poly.type
_entity_poly.pdbx_seq_one_letter_code
_entity_poly.pdbx_strand_id
1 'polypeptide(L)'
;MSSERISPALRLRVQERANGFCEYCRAPDSFATSSFHCDHIIPQSTGGESMLDNLAWACPRCNNHKHAKTHAHDPLTGRRVSLFNPRLKQWHRHFRWSDDLLSIIGRTQIGRATIEVLNMNLPQRINLRRALLSFGEHPAENR
;
A
#
# COMPACT_ATOMS: atom_id res chain seq x y z
N MET A 1 -17.10 9.88 -18.08
CA MET A 1 -17.30 8.45 -17.75
C MET A 1 -17.51 8.36 -16.25
N SER A 2 -18.67 7.89 -15.81
CA SER A 2 -19.00 7.80 -14.38
C SER A 2 -18.11 6.75 -13.71
N SER A 3 -17.36 7.16 -12.68
CA SER A 3 -16.68 6.23 -11.78
C SER A 3 -17.71 5.23 -11.25
N GLU A 4 -17.63 3.98 -11.68
CA GLU A 4 -18.47 2.92 -11.14
C GLU A 4 -18.19 2.82 -9.64
N ARG A 5 -19.24 3.01 -8.83
CA ARG A 5 -19.12 3.08 -7.38
C ARG A 5 -18.90 1.66 -6.85
N ILE A 6 -17.77 1.44 -6.18
CA ILE A 6 -17.46 0.15 -5.52
C ILE A 6 -18.56 -0.16 -4.50
N SER A 7 -19.17 -1.35 -4.63
CA SER A 7 -20.26 -1.76 -3.75
C SER A 7 -19.78 -1.95 -2.30
N PRO A 8 -20.63 -1.72 -1.29
CA PRO A 8 -20.27 -1.94 0.11
C PRO A 8 -19.78 -3.37 0.38
N ALA A 9 -20.41 -4.37 -0.23
CA ALA A 9 -20.03 -5.78 -0.11
C ALA A 9 -18.62 -6.04 -0.70
N LEU A 10 -18.30 -5.46 -1.86
CA LEU A 10 -16.96 -5.60 -2.45
C LEU A 10 -15.91 -4.90 -1.59
N ARG A 11 -16.23 -3.71 -1.06
CA ARG A 11 -15.36 -2.97 -0.14
C ARG A 11 -15.02 -3.79 1.10
N LEU A 12 -16.02 -4.42 1.72
CA LEU A 12 -15.82 -5.28 2.90
C LEU A 12 -14.87 -6.44 2.58
N ARG A 13 -15.09 -7.14 1.46
CA ARG A 13 -14.21 -8.25 1.01
C ARG A 13 -12.76 -7.81 0.80
N VAL A 14 -12.54 -6.61 0.27
CA VAL A 14 -11.20 -6.03 0.09
C VAL A 14 -10.53 -5.77 1.43
N GLN A 15 -11.27 -5.22 2.40
CA GLN A 15 -10.78 -4.95 3.76
C GLN A 15 -10.45 -6.23 4.53
N GLU A 16 -11.35 -7.22 4.52
CA GLU A 16 -11.17 -8.51 5.20
C GLU A 16 -9.93 -9.24 4.69
N ARG A 17 -9.75 -9.33 3.37
CA ARG A 17 -8.55 -9.93 2.76
C ARG A 17 -7.26 -9.22 3.18
N ALA A 18 -7.32 -7.91 3.39
CA ALA A 18 -6.17 -7.11 3.81
C ALA A 18 -5.88 -7.19 5.31
N ASN A 19 -6.71 -7.91 6.07
CA ASN A 19 -6.64 -8.07 7.52
C ASN A 19 -6.57 -6.73 8.29
N GLY A 20 -7.27 -5.70 7.78
CA GLY A 20 -7.25 -4.36 8.40
C GLY A 20 -5.94 -3.58 8.20
N PHE A 21 -5.02 -4.04 7.35
CA PHE A 21 -3.77 -3.31 7.07
C PHE A 21 -3.71 -2.82 5.63
N CYS A 22 -3.08 -1.67 5.42
CA CYS A 22 -2.79 -1.18 4.08
C CYS A 22 -1.90 -2.19 3.35
N GLU A 23 -2.34 -2.67 2.19
CA GLU A 23 -1.64 -3.71 1.42
C GLU A 23 -0.30 -3.23 0.83
N TYR A 24 -0.06 -1.92 0.85
CA TYR A 24 1.19 -1.29 0.43
C TYR A 24 2.14 -1.05 1.60
N CYS A 25 1.75 -0.19 2.55
CA CYS A 25 2.65 0.30 3.61
C CYS A 25 2.43 -0.35 4.98
N ARG A 26 1.51 -1.33 5.07
CA ARG A 26 1.16 -2.06 6.29
C ARG A 26 0.67 -1.19 7.47
N ALA A 27 0.21 0.03 7.19
CA ALA A 27 -0.45 0.85 8.21
C ALA A 27 -1.80 0.23 8.60
N PRO A 28 -2.11 0.07 9.89
CA PRO A 28 -3.41 -0.42 10.36
C PRO A 28 -4.51 0.61 10.09
N ASP A 29 -5.69 0.14 9.68
CA ASP A 29 -6.87 0.99 9.51
C ASP A 29 -7.54 1.36 10.85
N SER A 30 -7.38 0.53 11.89
CA SER A 30 -7.87 0.77 13.24
C SER A 30 -7.26 2.00 13.94
N PHE A 31 -6.08 2.44 13.49
CA PHE A 31 -5.40 3.65 13.99
C PHE A 31 -5.45 4.81 12.98
N ALA A 32 -6.32 4.73 11.98
CA ALA A 32 -6.44 5.74 10.95
C ALA A 32 -7.41 6.86 11.36
N THR A 33 -7.01 8.10 11.14
CA THR A 33 -7.89 9.28 11.31
C THR A 33 -8.85 9.48 10.13
N SER A 34 -8.77 8.64 9.10
CA SER A 34 -9.55 8.75 7.87
C SER A 34 -9.73 7.38 7.24
N SER A 35 -10.90 7.18 6.63
CA SER A 35 -11.28 5.93 6.00
C SER A 35 -10.27 5.49 4.93
N PHE A 36 -9.95 4.21 4.91
CA PHE A 36 -9.17 3.62 3.83
C PHE A 36 -10.00 3.49 2.56
N HIS A 37 -9.33 3.28 1.44
CA HIS A 37 -9.95 3.20 0.12
C HIS A 37 -9.65 1.86 -0.54
N CYS A 38 -10.55 1.41 -1.41
CA CYS A 38 -10.26 0.36 -2.36
C CYS A 38 -9.57 1.03 -3.56
N ASP A 39 -8.25 0.94 -3.60
CA ASP A 39 -7.43 1.49 -4.68
C ASP A 39 -7.41 0.52 -5.86
N HIS A 40 -7.68 1.03 -7.07
CA HIS A 40 -7.54 0.25 -8.31
C HIS A 40 -6.07 0.13 -8.69
N ILE A 41 -5.53 -1.09 -8.64
CA ILE A 41 -4.13 -1.38 -8.96
C ILE A 41 -3.83 -0.99 -10.41
N ILE A 42 -4.70 -1.43 -11.33
CA ILE A 42 -4.84 -0.90 -12.68
C ILE A 42 -5.92 0.19 -12.62
N PRO A 43 -5.60 1.46 -12.89
CA PRO A 43 -6.56 2.55 -12.81
C PRO A 43 -7.77 2.38 -13.75
N GLN A 44 -8.95 2.82 -13.32
CA GLN A 44 -10.15 2.84 -14.18
C GLN A 44 -9.93 3.66 -15.46
N SER A 45 -9.16 4.75 -15.38
CA SER A 45 -8.77 5.60 -16.52
C SER A 45 -8.01 4.86 -17.62
N THR A 46 -7.45 3.69 -17.31
CA THR A 46 -6.72 2.84 -18.26
C THR A 46 -7.39 1.47 -18.42
N GLY A 47 -8.70 1.38 -18.15
CA GLY A 47 -9.50 0.17 -18.33
C GLY A 47 -9.50 -0.81 -17.16
N GLY A 48 -9.03 -0.40 -15.97
CA GLY A 48 -9.06 -1.27 -14.80
C GLY A 48 -10.48 -1.42 -14.22
N GLU A 49 -10.90 -2.67 -14.01
CA GLU A 49 -12.24 -2.98 -13.51
C GLU A 49 -12.35 -2.86 -11.98
N SER A 50 -13.56 -2.60 -11.49
CA SER A 50 -13.89 -2.60 -10.05
C SER A 50 -14.14 -4.03 -9.54
N MET A 51 -13.12 -4.89 -9.61
CA MET A 51 -13.19 -6.28 -9.19
C MET A 51 -12.20 -6.59 -8.06
N LEU A 52 -12.45 -7.65 -7.29
CA LEU A 52 -11.63 -8.00 -6.14
C LEU A 52 -10.13 -8.13 -6.49
N ASP A 53 -9.83 -8.67 -7.67
CA ASP A 53 -8.46 -8.92 -8.15
C ASP A 53 -7.75 -7.68 -8.72
N ASN A 54 -8.44 -6.55 -8.79
CA ASN A 54 -7.85 -5.26 -9.17
C ASN A 54 -7.90 -4.24 -8.02
N LEU A 55 -8.47 -4.59 -6.87
CA LEU A 55 -8.59 -3.68 -5.73
C LEU A 55 -7.57 -4.02 -4.64
N ALA A 56 -6.96 -2.98 -4.07
CA ALA A 56 -6.10 -3.03 -2.90
C ALA A 56 -6.68 -2.20 -1.75
N TRP A 57 -6.64 -2.71 -0.52
CA TRP A 57 -6.94 -1.91 0.67
C TRP A 57 -5.81 -0.92 0.92
N ALA A 58 -6.09 0.36 0.72
CA ALA A 58 -5.07 1.41 0.72
C ALA A 58 -5.40 2.49 1.74
N CYS A 59 -4.41 2.84 2.57
CA CYS A 59 -4.52 4.04 3.38
C CYS A 59 -4.61 5.29 2.48
N PRO A 60 -5.24 6.39 2.95
CA PRO A 60 -5.39 7.62 2.15
C PRO A 60 -4.07 8.12 1.56
N ARG A 61 -2.96 8.02 2.31
CA ARG A 61 -1.65 8.45 1.80
C ARG A 61 -1.18 7.63 0.61
N CYS A 62 -1.18 6.30 0.70
CA CYS A 62 -0.72 5.45 -0.40
C CYS A 62 -1.64 5.59 -1.61
N ASN A 63 -2.96 5.63 -1.39
CA ASN A 63 -3.93 5.83 -2.46
C ASN A 63 -3.68 7.16 -3.21
N ASN A 64 -3.52 8.27 -2.48
CA ASN A 64 -3.33 9.59 -3.07
C ASN A 64 -1.97 9.73 -3.78
N HIS A 65 -0.90 9.13 -3.24
CA HIS A 65 0.41 9.16 -3.88
C HIS A 65 0.47 8.26 -5.12
N LYS A 66 -0.19 7.09 -5.07
CA LYS A 66 -0.30 6.20 -6.23
C LYS A 66 -1.10 6.90 -7.33
N HIS A 67 -2.29 7.39 -7.00
CA HIS A 67 -3.24 7.90 -7.99
C HIS A 67 -3.37 6.89 -9.15
N ALA A 68 -3.28 7.37 -10.38
CA ALA A 68 -3.27 6.58 -11.60
C ALA A 68 -1.89 5.98 -11.98
N LYS A 69 -0.86 6.09 -11.11
CA LYS A 69 0.48 5.55 -11.45
C LYS A 69 0.49 4.03 -11.32
N THR A 70 1.00 3.36 -12.35
CA THR A 70 1.26 1.90 -12.37
C THR A 70 2.75 1.56 -12.46
N HIS A 71 3.58 2.57 -12.76
CA HIS A 71 5.02 2.44 -12.97
C HIS A 71 5.75 3.62 -12.33
N ALA A 72 7.03 3.40 -12.04
CA ALA A 72 7.93 4.40 -11.49
C ALA A 72 9.38 4.08 -11.88
N HIS A 73 10.27 5.05 -11.76
CA HIS A 73 11.69 4.81 -11.89
C HIS A 73 12.24 4.26 -10.57
N ASP A 74 13.02 3.19 -10.61
CA ASP A 74 13.78 2.72 -9.46
C ASP A 74 14.84 3.77 -9.10
N PRO A 75 14.83 4.34 -7.89
CA PRO A 75 15.74 5.42 -7.52
C PRO A 75 17.22 5.02 -7.59
N LEU A 76 17.53 3.71 -7.51
CA LEU A 76 18.91 3.23 -7.59
C LEU A 76 19.41 3.06 -9.03
N THR A 77 18.58 2.52 -9.92
CA THR A 77 19.01 2.13 -11.28
C THR A 77 18.48 3.03 -12.39
N GLY A 78 17.54 3.93 -12.08
CA GLY A 78 16.83 4.76 -13.05
C GLY A 78 15.89 3.99 -13.98
N ARG A 79 15.81 2.65 -13.88
CA ARG A 79 14.96 1.84 -14.75
C ARG A 79 13.49 2.02 -14.40
N ARG A 80 12.66 2.18 -15.43
CA ARG A 80 11.19 2.20 -15.28
C ARG A 80 10.70 0.79 -14.97
N VAL A 81 10.07 0.61 -13.80
CA VAL A 81 9.54 -0.67 -13.31
C VAL A 81 8.07 -0.53 -12.92
N SER A 82 7.34 -1.64 -12.89
CA SER A 82 5.97 -1.66 -12.36
C SER A 82 5.97 -1.40 -10.85
N LEU A 83 4.95 -0.70 -10.36
CA LEU A 83 4.69 -0.61 -8.93
C LEU A 83 4.31 -1.97 -8.33
N PHE A 84 4.39 -2.08 -7.02
CA PHE A 84 3.97 -3.29 -6.31
C PHE A 84 2.47 -3.55 -6.53
N ASN A 85 2.15 -4.79 -6.89
CA ASN A 85 0.79 -5.27 -7.08
C ASN A 85 0.54 -6.36 -6.00
N PRO A 86 -0.25 -6.09 -4.96
CA PRO A 86 -0.50 -7.05 -3.87
C PRO A 86 -1.28 -8.31 -4.30
N ARG A 87 -1.80 -8.35 -5.52
CA ARG A 87 -2.50 -9.50 -6.10
C ARG A 87 -1.55 -10.47 -6.81
N LEU A 88 -0.40 -9.98 -7.27
CA LEU A 88 0.57 -10.77 -8.03
C LEU A 88 1.91 -10.95 -7.30
N LYS A 89 2.17 -10.15 -6.27
CA LYS A 89 3.50 -10.06 -5.62
C LYS A 89 3.38 -10.25 -4.11
N GLN A 90 4.31 -11.03 -3.56
CA GLN A 90 4.41 -11.23 -2.11
C GLN A 90 5.14 -10.05 -1.46
N TRP A 91 4.54 -9.43 -0.44
CA TRP A 91 5.09 -8.23 0.20
C TRP A 91 6.54 -8.43 0.68
N HIS A 92 6.82 -9.54 1.40
CA HIS A 92 8.13 -9.83 1.98
C HIS A 92 9.24 -10.09 0.94
N ARG A 93 8.89 -10.39 -0.32
CA ARG A 93 9.87 -10.51 -1.41
C ARG A 93 10.35 -9.15 -1.90
N HIS A 94 9.50 -8.13 -1.82
CA HIS A 94 9.81 -6.78 -2.32
C HIS A 94 10.21 -5.82 -1.21
N PHE A 95 9.75 -6.07 0.01
CA PHE A 95 9.92 -5.19 1.16
C PHE A 95 10.38 -5.99 2.38
N ARG A 96 11.01 -5.30 3.32
CA ARG A 96 11.20 -5.73 4.71
C ARG A 96 11.11 -4.51 5.61
N TRP A 97 10.93 -4.72 6.91
CA TRP A 97 11.19 -3.67 7.88
C TRP A 97 12.70 -3.43 8.05
N SER A 98 13.06 -2.19 8.38
CA SER A 98 14.37 -1.88 8.97
C SER A 98 14.48 -2.54 10.35
N ASP A 99 15.70 -2.60 10.88
CA ASP A 99 15.98 -3.33 12.11
C ASP A 99 15.31 -2.67 13.34
N ASP A 100 15.08 -1.34 13.27
CA ASP A 100 14.29 -0.56 14.25
C ASP A 100 12.77 -0.65 14.02
N LEU A 101 12.34 -1.37 12.98
CA LEU A 101 10.95 -1.53 12.54
C LEU A 101 10.25 -0.24 12.08
N LEU A 102 10.94 0.89 12.01
CA LEU A 102 10.30 2.19 11.72
C LEU A 102 10.18 2.49 10.23
N SER A 103 11.02 1.87 9.39
CA SER A 103 11.10 2.13 7.96
C SER A 103 10.88 0.86 7.14
N ILE A 104 10.32 1.01 5.95
CA ILE A 104 10.22 -0.06 4.96
C ILE A 104 11.43 0.02 4.03
N ILE A 105 12.15 -1.08 3.87
CA ILE A 105 13.31 -1.19 2.98
C ILE A 105 12.93 -1.97 1.73
N GLY A 106 13.24 -1.41 0.56
CA GLY A 106 12.97 -2.04 -0.74
C GLY A 106 14.05 -3.05 -1.11
N ARG A 107 13.70 -4.35 -1.14
CA ARG A 107 14.61 -5.47 -1.48
C ARG A 107 14.84 -5.62 -3.00
N THR A 108 13.98 -5.02 -3.81
CA THR A 108 13.96 -5.14 -5.27
C THR A 108 13.78 -3.78 -5.92
N GLN A 109 14.01 -3.68 -7.23
CA GLN A 109 13.74 -2.46 -8.02
C GLN A 109 12.28 -2.01 -7.86
N ILE A 110 11.34 -2.96 -7.93
CA ILE A 110 9.90 -2.73 -7.70
C ILE A 110 9.67 -2.15 -6.29
N GLY A 111 10.30 -2.76 -5.27
CA GLY A 111 10.12 -2.35 -3.88
C GLY A 111 10.61 -0.92 -3.64
N ARG A 112 11.82 -0.60 -4.09
CA ARG A 112 12.40 0.75 -3.96
C ARG A 112 11.57 1.80 -4.70
N ALA A 113 11.23 1.53 -5.97
CA ALA A 113 10.39 2.43 -6.76
C ALA A 113 9.02 2.67 -6.10
N THR A 114 8.43 1.63 -5.50
CA THR A 114 7.14 1.73 -4.81
C THR A 114 7.23 2.51 -3.50
N ILE A 115 8.28 2.31 -2.70
CA ILE A 115 8.49 3.09 -1.46
C ILE A 115 8.59 4.58 -1.78
N GLU A 116 9.37 4.93 -2.81
CA GLU A 116 9.60 6.29 -3.26
C GLU A 116 8.28 6.92 -3.72
N VAL A 117 7.60 6.30 -4.70
CA VAL A 117 6.38 6.86 -5.28
C VAL A 117 5.23 6.93 -4.30
N LEU A 118 5.07 5.95 -3.41
CA LEU A 118 4.01 5.95 -2.40
C LEU A 118 4.40 6.67 -1.11
N ASN A 119 5.63 7.18 -1.05
CA ASN A 119 6.19 7.91 0.08
C ASN A 119 5.94 7.18 1.42
N MET A 120 6.33 5.90 1.44
CA MET A 120 5.99 4.96 2.52
C MET A 120 6.73 5.23 3.83
N ASN A 121 7.83 5.99 3.78
CA ASN A 121 8.68 6.31 4.93
C ASN A 121 8.67 7.81 5.25
N LEU A 122 7.61 8.53 4.89
CA LEU A 122 7.45 9.92 5.30
C LEU A 122 7.60 10.05 6.85
N PRO A 123 8.24 11.12 7.39
CA PRO A 123 8.44 11.28 8.83
C PRO A 123 7.20 11.06 9.70
N GLN A 124 6.02 11.51 9.26
CA GLN A 124 4.76 11.30 9.99
C GLN A 124 4.38 9.81 10.07
N ARG A 125 4.71 9.01 9.04
CA ARG A 125 4.48 7.56 9.04
C ARG A 125 5.48 6.86 9.96
N ILE A 126 6.74 7.30 9.96
CA ILE A 126 7.77 6.81 10.90
C ILE A 126 7.35 7.12 12.34
N ASN A 127 6.85 8.33 12.61
CA ASN A 127 6.37 8.74 13.93
C ASN A 127 5.17 7.89 14.40
N LEU A 128 4.22 7.61 13.51
CA LEU A 128 3.12 6.70 13.82
C LEU A 128 3.64 5.30 14.15
N ARG A 129 4.53 4.74 13.34
CA ARG A 129 5.11 3.40 13.61
C ARG A 129 5.84 3.37 14.95
N ARG A 130 6.56 4.44 15.30
CA ARG A 130 7.23 4.58 16.60
C ARG A 130 6.24 4.56 17.76
N ALA A 131 5.13 5.29 17.64
CA ALA A 131 4.07 5.28 18.64
C ALA A 131 3.44 3.88 18.75
N LEU A 132 3.05 3.27 17.64
CA LEU A 132 2.43 1.94 17.64
C LEU A 132 3.36 0.84 18.14
N LEU A 133 4.65 0.92 17.84
CA LEU A 133 5.68 0.01 18.34
C LEU A 133 5.74 0.04 19.88
N SER A 134 5.58 1.23 20.49
CA SER A 134 5.55 1.37 21.96
C SER A 134 4.33 0.72 22.61
N PHE A 135 3.27 0.44 21.84
CA PHE A 135 2.07 -0.26 22.30
C PHE A 135 2.02 -1.73 21.84
N GLY A 136 3.04 -2.24 21.13
CA GLY A 136 3.05 -3.60 20.59
C GLY A 136 2.10 -3.83 19.39
N GLU A 137 1.63 -2.76 18.75
CA GLU A 137 0.69 -2.82 17.60
C GLU A 137 1.42 -2.68 16.25
N HIS A 138 2.75 -2.63 16.25
CA HIS A 138 3.59 -2.56 15.06
C HIS A 138 4.90 -3.31 15.28
N PRO A 139 5.40 -4.06 14.27
CA PRO A 139 4.80 -4.31 12.97
C PRO A 139 3.60 -5.26 13.06
N ALA A 140 2.83 -5.35 11.98
CA ALA A 140 1.69 -6.26 11.86
C ALA A 140 2.06 -7.77 11.83
N GLU A 141 3.27 -8.14 12.24
CA GLU A 141 3.74 -9.53 12.10
C GLU A 141 2.97 -10.47 13.04
N ASN A 142 2.36 -11.50 12.44
CA ASN A 142 1.53 -12.56 13.06
C ASN A 142 0.09 -12.19 13.48
N ARG A 143 -0.66 -11.45 12.65
CA ARG A 143 -2.13 -11.51 12.65
C ARG A 143 -2.68 -11.83 11.27
#